data_AF-A0A355F8Y9-F1
#
_entry.id   AF-A0A355F8Y9-F1
#
_cell.length_a   1.000
_cell.length_b   1.000
_cell.length_c   1.000
_cell.angle_alpha   90.00
_cell.angle_beta   90.00
_cell.angle_gamma   90.00
#
_symmetry.space_group_name_H-M   'P 1'
#
loop_
_entity.id
_entity.type
_entity.pdbx_description
1 polymer ?
#
loop_
_entity_poly.entity_id
_entity_poly.type
_entity_poly.pdbx_seq_one_letter_code
_entity_poly.pdbx_strand_id
1 'polypeptide(L)' 'ALSKIHTWPLTLEICRGIHDLDFSSDPADEIIASTSIVHRVPLVTRDGKIRKSKLVPLAH' A
#
# COMPACT_ATOMS: atom_id res chain seq x y z
N ALA A 1 -18.43 4.75 -14.76
CA ALA A 1 -18.00 3.59 -13.95
C ALA A 1 -17.00 3.99 -12.84
N LEU A 2 -15.99 4.81 -13.14
CA LEU A 2 -14.98 5.24 -12.16
C LEU A 2 -15.50 6.01 -10.94
N SER A 3 -16.65 6.68 -11.02
CA SER A 3 -17.22 7.46 -9.92
C SER A 3 -17.55 6.67 -8.64
N LYS A 4 -17.57 5.33 -8.73
CA LYS A 4 -17.78 4.44 -7.58
C LYS A 4 -16.46 4.05 -6.88
N ILE A 5 -15.32 4.46 -7.40
CA ILE A 5 -14.00 4.16 -6.84
C ILE A 5 -13.55 5.38 -6.05
N HIS A 6 -13.31 5.17 -4.76
CA HIS A 6 -12.64 6.17 -3.95
C HIS A 6 -11.13 6.17 -4.26
N THR A 7 -10.58 7.36 -4.50
CA THR A 7 -9.15 7.56 -4.71
C THR A 7 -8.53 8.25 -3.49
N TRP A 8 -7.48 7.64 -2.94
CA TRP A 8 -6.71 8.24 -1.86
C TRP A 8 -5.71 9.27 -2.43
N PRO A 9 -5.62 10.49 -1.87
CA PRO A 9 -4.58 11.43 -2.25
C PRO A 9 -3.23 10.97 -1.70
N LEU A 10 -2.14 11.29 -2.41
CA LEU A 10 -0.80 11.08 -1.90
C LEU A 10 -0.47 12.15 -0.85
N THR A 11 -0.27 11.73 0.40
CA THR A 11 0.05 12.62 1.52
C THR A 11 1.49 12.43 1.99
N LEU A 12 2.01 13.40 2.76
CA LEU A 12 3.33 13.29 3.37
C LEU A 12 3.44 12.07 4.32
N GLU A 13 2.33 11.71 4.98
CA GLU A 13 2.28 10.54 5.86
C GLU A 13 2.49 9.25 5.06
N ILE A 14 1.83 9.09 3.91
CA ILE A 14 2.04 7.96 3.00
C ILE A 14 3.50 7.92 2.53
N CYS A 15 4.07 9.06 2.12
CA CYS A 15 5.46 9.10 1.67
C CYS A 15 6.44 8.71 2.78
N ARG A 16 6.19 9.11 4.03
CA ARG A 16 7.04 8.76 5.16
C ARG A 16 6.94 7.27 5.52
N GLY A 17 5.74 6.69 5.45
CA GLY A 17 5.52 5.28 5.75
C GLY A 17 6.25 4.29 4.83
N ILE A 18 6.73 4.75 3.66
CA ILE A 18 7.57 3.93 2.77
C ILE A 18 8.85 3.45 3.49
N HIS A 19 9.42 4.29 4.36
CA HIS A 19 10.63 3.94 5.09
C HIS A 19 10.44 2.84 6.13
N ASP A 20 9.18 2.56 6.51
CA ASP A 20 8.84 1.55 7.51
C ASP A 20 8.47 0.20 6.89
N LEU A 21 8.51 0.07 5.55
CA LEU A 21 8.19 -1.17 4.85
C LEU A 21 9.26 -2.25 5.12
N ASP A 22 8.81 -3.51 5.22
CA ASP A 22 9.65 -4.69 5.43
C ASP A 22 10.11 -5.34 4.10
N PHE A 23 9.99 -4.62 2.99
CA PHE A 23 10.43 -5.02 1.66
C PHE A 23 10.83 -3.81 0.84
N SER A 24 11.52 -4.06 -0.28
CA SER A 24 11.82 -3.04 -1.30
C SER A 24 11.27 -3.46 -2.66
N SER A 25 10.62 -2.52 -3.35
CA SER A 25 10.07 -2.68 -4.69
C SER A 25 10.29 -1.42 -5.53
N ASP A 26 9.61 -1.28 -6.66
CA ASP A 26 9.56 0.01 -7.32
C ASP A 26 8.78 1.04 -6.48
N PRO A 27 9.01 2.35 -6.69
CA PRO A 27 8.38 3.39 -5.88
C PRO A 27 6.85 3.37 -5.88
N ALA A 28 6.19 2.89 -6.93
CA ALA A 28 4.73 2.88 -7.00
C ALA A 28 4.14 1.80 -6.09
N ASP A 29 4.73 0.61 -6.09
CA ASP A 29 4.35 -0.48 -5.18
C ASP A 29 4.52 -0.07 -3.71
N GLU A 30 5.62 0.60 -3.38
CA GLU A 30 5.91 1.06 -2.02
C GLU A 30 4.90 2.13 -1.58
N ILE A 31 4.52 3.07 -2.46
CA ILE A 31 3.44 4.04 -2.19
C ILE A 31 2.11 3.32 -1.94
N ILE A 32 1.76 2.33 -2.76
CA ILE A 32 0.50 1.57 -2.63
C ILE A 32 0.46 0.82 -1.29
N ALA A 33 1.54 0.15 -0.92
CA ALA A 33 1.65 -0.58 0.34
C ALA A 33 1.59 0.36 1.56
N SER A 34 2.34 1.46 1.52
CA SER A 34 2.28 2.48 2.58
C SER A 34 0.88 3.08 2.72
N THR A 35 0.18 3.35 1.61
CA THR A 35 -1.21 3.83 1.61
C THR A 35 -2.13 2.86 2.35
N SER A 36 -1.98 1.56 2.09
CA SER A 36 -2.75 0.50 2.74
C SER A 36 -2.51 0.45 4.26
N ILE A 37 -1.26 0.62 4.70
CA ILE A 37 -0.89 0.67 6.12
C ILE A 37 -1.46 1.91 6.81
N VAL A 38 -1.22 3.10 6.24
CA VAL A 38 -1.66 4.39 6.80
C VAL A 38 -3.17 4.44 6.96
N HIS A 39 -3.92 4.07 5.92
CA HIS A 39 -5.39 4.07 5.95
C HIS A 39 -5.99 2.81 6.59
N ARG A 40 -5.17 1.82 6.96
CA ARG A 40 -5.59 0.53 7.54
C ARG A 40 -6.62 -0.18 6.65
N VAL A 41 -6.42 -0.14 5.35
CA VAL A 41 -7.31 -0.77 4.35
C VAL A 41 -6.61 -2.01 3.77
N PRO A 42 -7.25 -3.19 3.77
CA PRO A 42 -6.66 -4.39 3.17
C PRO A 42 -6.30 -4.20 1.69
N LEU A 43 -5.05 -4.49 1.33
CA LEU A 43 -4.55 -4.43 -0.03
C LEU A 43 -4.87 -5.71 -0.78
N VAL A 44 -5.51 -5.56 -1.94
CA VAL A 44 -5.68 -6.63 -2.93
C VAL A 44 -4.51 -6.53 -3.91
N THR A 45 -3.69 -7.58 -3.99
CA THR A 45 -2.55 -7.60 -4.92
C THR A 45 -2.19 -9.02 -5.35
N ARG A 46 -1.62 -9.14 -6.56
CA ARG A 46 -0.96 -10.37 -7.04
C ARG A 46 0.56 -10.33 -6.87
N ASP A 47 1.10 -9.19 -6.42
CA ASP A 47 2.54 -9.03 -6.26
C ASP A 47 3.10 -9.99 -5.20
N GLY A 48 4.10 -10.76 -5.59
CA GLY A 48 4.67 -11.80 -4.74
C GLY A 48 5.57 -11.29 -3.61
N LYS A 49 6.12 -10.08 -3.72
CA LYS A 49 6.91 -9.43 -2.65
C LYS A 49 5.97 -8.86 -1.61
N ILE A 50 4.96 -8.10 -2.01
CA ILE A 50 3.98 -7.51 -1.09
C ILE A 50 3.23 -8.61 -0.33
N ARG A 51 2.87 -9.72 -0.99
CA ARG A 51 2.21 -10.86 -0.32
C ARG A 51 3.05 -11.56 0.76
N LYS A 52 4.36 -11.31 0.81
CA LYS A 52 5.26 -11.84 1.84
C LYS A 52 5.47 -10.85 2.99
N SER A 53 5.04 -9.60 2.85
CA SER A 53 5.11 -8.59 3.90
C SER A 53 4.29 -9.04 5.10
N LYS A 54 4.84 -8.78 6.30
CA LYS A 54 4.15 -8.98 7.57
C LYS A 54 3.49 -7.70 8.08
N LEU A 55 3.79 -6.56 7.45
CA LEU A 55 3.28 -5.24 7.83
C LEU A 55 2.07 -4.83 7.00
N VAL A 56 2.02 -5.18 5.71
CA VAL A 56 0.92 -4.81 4.82
C VAL A 56 -0.34 -5.61 5.16
N PRO A 57 -1.48 -4.96 5.43
CA PRO A 57 -2.73 -5.67 5.65
C PRO A 57 -3.23 -6.23 4.31
N LEU A 58 -3.32 -7.55 4.16
CA LEU A 58 -3.76 -8.19 2.91
C LEU A 58 -5.23 -8.59 2.99
N ALA A 59 -5.95 -8.46 1.88
CA ALA A 59 -7.27 -9.08 1.73
C ALA A 59 -7.12 -10.60 1.54
N HIS A 60 -7.90 -11.39 2.26
CA HIS A 60 -7.94 -12.86 2.19
C HIS A 60 -9.07 -13.36 1.30
#